data_AF-A0A9D6FZX1-F1
#
_entry.id   AF-A0A9D6FZX1-F1
#
_cell.length_a   1.000
_cell.length_b   1.000
_cell.length_c   1.000
_cell.angle_alpha   90.00
_cell.angle_beta   90.00
_cell.angle_gamma   90.00
#
_symmetry.space_group_name_H-M   'P 1'
#
loop_
_entity.id
_entity.type
_entity.pdbx_description
1 polymer ?
#
loop_
_entity_poly.entity_id
_entity_poly.type
_entity_poly.pdbx_seq_one_letter_code
_entity_poly.pdbx_strand_id
1 'polypeptide(L)'
;MIRIGALSLGALILSLSASPALVHAMGGAMGASGGMGQSAAMSQGGQMSQSGMMGANGGAGMMGASGGMGQVGVAGQRLFRPGWNLAGNTGTAAIDVAATFGTPAAPVTGVTANVLTVWKWDAAAAQWLFYAPSLEAAALADYAASKGYGVLASIEPGEGYWLNAVAGFSIGGDPFGSPPAPAAGPSGGDAFVLTRANMMRGWNLVATGMAMHPRQLKADFDSTPPAAGEATQNFQSLWAWDSEANRWYFYAPSLDTGGSEMMNYIRSQGYLDFSSMNKRLGAGVGFWVNMP
;
A
#
# COMPACT_ATOMS: atom_id res chain seq x y z
N MET A 1 48.52 41.89 -6.73
CA MET A 1 47.47 41.62 -7.73
C MET A 1 47.47 40.13 -8.02
N ILE A 2 46.44 39.41 -7.59
CA ILE A 2 45.89 38.18 -8.21
C ILE A 2 44.47 38.07 -7.65
N ARG A 3 43.48 38.17 -8.54
CA ARG A 3 42.07 37.82 -8.31
C ARG A 3 41.89 36.31 -8.61
N ILE A 4 40.68 35.81 -8.34
CA ILE A 4 40.06 34.51 -8.67
C ILE A 4 39.84 33.69 -7.38
N GLY A 5 38.65 33.24 -7.01
CA GLY A 5 37.35 33.21 -7.67
C GLY A 5 36.32 32.56 -6.73
N ALA A 6 35.05 32.90 -6.95
CA ALA A 6 33.91 32.48 -6.14
C ALA A 6 33.76 30.95 -6.03
N LEU A 7 33.54 30.45 -4.80
CA LEU A 7 33.09 29.09 -4.55
C LEU A 7 31.57 29.03 -4.75
N SER A 8 31.18 28.36 -5.83
CA SER A 8 29.82 27.98 -6.18
C SER A 8 29.24 27.01 -5.13
N LEU A 9 28.03 27.33 -4.63
CA LEU A 9 27.16 26.39 -3.94
C LEU A 9 26.73 25.32 -4.95
N GLY A 10 27.34 24.14 -4.90
CA GLY A 10 26.95 23.02 -5.73
C GLY A 10 27.36 21.69 -5.11
N ALA A 11 26.43 20.75 -5.11
CA ALA A 11 26.56 19.32 -4.78
C ALA A 11 26.39 18.92 -3.30
N LEU A 12 25.13 18.85 -2.88
CA LEU A 12 24.67 17.74 -2.03
C LEU A 12 23.37 17.15 -2.59
N ILE A 13 23.41 16.70 -3.85
CA ILE A 13 22.39 15.77 -4.36
C ILE A 13 22.90 14.37 -3.97
N LEU A 14 22.53 13.96 -2.75
CA LEU A 14 22.58 12.56 -2.37
C LEU A 14 21.78 11.76 -3.40
N SER A 15 22.44 10.78 -4.02
CA SER A 15 21.84 9.88 -4.98
C SER A 15 20.65 9.17 -4.34
N LEU A 16 19.43 9.62 -4.63
CA LEU A 16 18.20 8.85 -4.48
C LEU A 16 18.22 7.73 -5.54
N SER A 17 19.10 6.75 -5.37
CA SER A 17 18.96 5.47 -6.05
C SER A 17 17.89 4.68 -5.29
N ALA A 18 16.62 4.98 -5.55
CA ALA A 18 15.59 3.99 -5.34
C ALA A 18 15.99 2.80 -6.22
N SER A 19 16.48 1.72 -5.62
CA SER A 19 16.95 0.54 -6.35
C SER A 19 15.85 0.11 -7.34
N PRO A 20 16.11 0.16 -8.67
CA PRO A 20 15.13 -0.21 -9.68
C PRO A 20 14.57 -1.62 -9.49
N ALA A 21 15.33 -2.48 -8.79
CA ALA A 21 14.95 -3.85 -8.45
C ALA A 21 13.71 -3.95 -7.55
N LEU A 22 13.42 -2.95 -6.69
CA LEU A 22 12.25 -3.02 -5.80
C LEU A 22 10.99 -2.45 -6.46
N VAL A 23 11.13 -1.44 -7.32
CA VAL A 23 10.04 -0.96 -8.19
C VAL A 23 9.71 -2.00 -9.27
N HIS A 24 10.72 -2.72 -9.79
CA HIS A 24 10.52 -3.91 -10.63
C HIS A 24 10.07 -5.15 -9.86
N ALA A 25 10.30 -5.29 -8.56
CA ALA A 25 9.70 -6.38 -7.78
C ALA A 25 8.23 -6.08 -7.41
N MET A 26 7.91 -4.80 -7.19
CA MET A 26 6.54 -4.31 -6.99
C MET A 26 5.72 -4.34 -8.30
N GLY A 27 6.36 -4.18 -9.47
CA GLY A 27 5.74 -4.32 -10.80
C GLY A 27 5.97 -5.66 -11.51
N GLY A 28 6.91 -6.50 -11.07
CA GLY A 28 7.33 -7.73 -11.76
C GLY A 28 6.41 -8.92 -11.54
N ALA A 29 5.54 -8.83 -10.52
CA ALA A 29 4.35 -9.68 -10.42
C ALA A 29 3.15 -9.11 -11.22
N MET A 30 3.27 -7.91 -11.81
CA MET A 30 2.16 -7.11 -12.32
C MET A 30 2.49 -6.46 -13.68
N GLY A 31 3.04 -7.26 -14.60
CA GLY A 31 3.29 -6.81 -15.98
C GLY A 31 2.00 -6.65 -16.78
N ALA A 32 1.80 -5.45 -17.32
CA ALA A 32 0.75 -5.14 -18.29
C ALA A 32 1.06 -5.78 -19.66
N SER A 33 0.13 -6.57 -20.20
CA SER A 33 -0.43 -6.46 -21.57
C SER A 33 -1.04 -7.78 -22.06
N GLY A 34 -2.31 -7.67 -22.50
CA GLY A 34 -2.93 -8.36 -23.64
C GLY A 34 -2.59 -9.81 -23.97
N GLY A 35 -3.60 -10.68 -23.82
CA GLY A 35 -3.67 -11.94 -24.56
C GLY A 35 -4.63 -12.94 -23.93
N MET A 36 -5.86 -13.01 -24.44
CA MET A 36 -6.78 -14.11 -24.10
C MET A 36 -6.13 -15.45 -24.44
N GLY A 37 -6.04 -16.32 -23.44
CA GLY A 37 -5.70 -17.73 -23.59
C GLY A 37 -6.07 -18.46 -22.32
N GLN A 38 -7.24 -19.10 -22.32
CA GLN A 38 -7.62 -20.07 -21.30
C GLN A 38 -6.54 -21.15 -21.18
N SER A 39 -6.48 -21.78 -19.99
CA SER A 39 -5.79 -23.04 -19.65
C SER A 39 -4.37 -22.95 -19.08
N ALA A 40 -4.26 -23.38 -17.82
CA ALA A 40 -3.18 -24.19 -17.24
C ALA A 40 -1.72 -23.82 -17.56
N ALA A 41 -1.03 -23.17 -16.60
CA ALA A 41 0.33 -23.52 -16.15
C ALA A 41 0.91 -22.42 -15.25
N MET A 42 1.27 -22.77 -14.01
CA MET A 42 2.50 -22.24 -13.38
C MET A 42 2.93 -23.19 -12.24
N SER A 43 3.26 -24.40 -12.66
CA SER A 43 4.27 -25.22 -12.01
C SER A 43 5.58 -24.92 -12.74
N GLN A 44 6.49 -24.19 -12.11
CA GLN A 44 7.93 -24.49 -12.09
C GLN A 44 8.69 -23.41 -11.31
N GLY A 45 9.67 -23.88 -10.55
CA GLY A 45 10.43 -23.12 -9.58
C GLY A 45 11.32 -22.03 -10.17
N GLY A 46 11.48 -20.99 -9.37
CA GLY A 46 12.49 -19.95 -9.53
C GLY A 46 12.87 -19.47 -8.13
N GLN A 47 13.84 -20.15 -7.52
CA GLN A 47 14.47 -19.72 -6.28
C GLN A 47 15.01 -18.30 -6.44
N MET A 48 14.49 -17.34 -5.68
CA MET A 48 15.16 -16.05 -5.50
C MET A 48 16.39 -16.27 -4.62
N SER A 49 17.56 -15.90 -5.14
CA SER A 49 18.84 -16.07 -4.47
C SER A 49 18.88 -15.21 -3.21
N GLN A 50 18.88 -15.90 -2.07
CA GLN A 50 19.13 -15.37 -0.74
C GLN A 50 20.66 -15.24 -0.59
N SER A 51 21.20 -14.04 -0.78
CA SER A 51 22.59 -13.75 -0.44
C SER A 51 22.69 -12.34 0.16
N GLY A 52 23.00 -12.29 1.45
CA GLY A 52 23.30 -11.07 2.17
C GLY A 52 22.58 -10.98 3.50
N MET A 53 23.29 -11.35 4.57
CA MET A 53 22.97 -11.15 5.99
C MET A 53 22.13 -12.26 6.67
N MET A 54 22.74 -13.43 6.85
CA MET A 54 22.45 -14.31 7.99
C MET A 54 23.57 -14.18 9.03
N GLY A 55 23.24 -13.61 10.18
CA GLY A 55 23.89 -13.90 11.45
C GLY A 55 22.92 -14.76 12.27
N ALA A 56 23.28 -16.02 12.47
CA ALA A 56 22.50 -16.97 13.25
C ALA A 56 22.56 -16.66 14.75
N ASN A 57 21.43 -16.71 15.45
CA ASN A 57 21.36 -17.52 16.67
C ASN A 57 19.91 -17.93 16.98
N GLY A 58 19.74 -19.21 17.31
CA GLY A 58 18.46 -19.83 17.59
C GLY A 58 17.93 -19.53 18.98
N GLY A 59 16.61 -19.67 19.12
CA GLY A 59 15.92 -19.58 20.40
C GLY A 59 14.43 -19.78 20.21
N ALA A 60 13.98 -21.03 20.35
CA ALA A 60 12.57 -21.36 20.48
C ALA A 60 12.01 -20.70 21.76
N GLY A 61 10.86 -20.03 21.66
CA GLY A 61 10.17 -19.54 22.85
C GLY A 61 9.06 -18.53 22.56
N MET A 62 7.81 -18.98 22.77
CA MET A 62 6.62 -18.19 23.08
C MET A 62 6.05 -17.28 21.97
N MET A 63 5.05 -17.83 21.27
CA MET A 63 4.02 -17.09 20.57
C MET A 63 3.18 -16.26 21.56
N GLY A 64 3.61 -15.03 21.83
CA GLY A 64 2.72 -13.95 22.22
C GLY A 64 2.16 -13.34 20.95
N ALA A 65 0.95 -13.75 20.54
CA ALA A 65 0.24 -13.11 19.44
C ALA A 65 -0.21 -11.71 19.87
N SER A 66 0.67 -10.72 19.73
CA SER A 66 0.22 -9.34 19.54
C SER A 66 -0.45 -9.29 18.17
N GLY A 67 -1.74 -9.59 18.13
CA GLY A 67 -2.55 -9.41 16.93
C GLY A 67 -2.28 -8.00 16.42
N GLY A 68 -1.68 -7.91 15.23
CA GLY A 68 -1.35 -6.67 14.56
C GLY A 68 -2.63 -5.93 14.24
N MET A 69 -3.19 -5.26 15.26
CA MET A 69 -4.04 -4.11 15.07
C MET A 69 -3.32 -3.25 14.03
N GLY A 70 -4.04 -2.84 12.97
CA GLY A 70 -3.47 -1.95 11.95
C GLY A 70 -2.73 -0.80 12.62
N GLN A 71 -1.78 -0.18 11.90
CA GLN A 71 -0.91 0.94 12.28
C GLN A 71 -1.64 2.19 12.83
N VAL A 72 -2.50 2.00 13.81
CA VAL A 72 -3.22 2.98 14.58
C VAL A 72 -2.41 3.04 15.85
N GLY A 73 -1.60 4.09 15.97
CA GLY A 73 -1.08 4.51 17.26
C GLY A 73 -2.24 4.83 18.19
N VAL A 74 -1.99 5.56 19.27
CA VAL A 74 -3.06 6.13 20.10
C VAL A 74 -4.18 6.70 19.20
N ALA A 75 -5.45 6.44 19.51
CA ALA A 75 -6.60 6.72 18.64
C ALA A 75 -6.45 8.06 17.88
N GLY A 76 -6.50 8.01 16.55
CA GLY A 76 -6.28 9.17 15.68
C GLY A 76 -4.83 9.43 15.26
N GLN A 77 -3.89 8.50 15.51
CA GLN A 77 -2.54 8.54 14.97
C GLN A 77 -2.25 7.38 14.01
N ARG A 78 -1.61 7.69 12.88
CA ARG A 78 -1.08 6.71 11.94
C ARG A 78 0.41 6.52 12.18
N LEU A 79 0.82 5.27 12.44
CA LEU A 79 2.22 4.92 12.67
C LEU A 79 2.86 4.40 11.38
N PHE A 80 3.98 4.98 10.97
CA PHE A 80 4.82 4.46 9.89
C PHE A 80 6.09 3.85 10.48
N ARG A 81 6.49 2.69 9.94
CA ARG A 81 7.74 2.01 10.29
C ARG A 81 8.82 2.39 9.28
N PRO A 82 10.12 2.27 9.62
CA PRO A 82 11.18 2.37 8.62
C PRO A 82 10.93 1.41 7.44
N GLY A 83 11.23 1.85 6.22
CA GLY A 83 10.97 1.09 5.00
C GLY A 83 9.55 1.27 4.45
N TRP A 84 9.05 0.24 3.76
CA TRP A 84 7.78 0.30 3.04
C TRP A 84 6.57 0.05 3.93
N ASN A 85 5.58 0.94 3.81
CA ASN A 85 4.30 0.88 4.48
C ASN A 85 3.19 0.99 3.43
N LEU A 86 2.16 0.14 3.56
CA LEU A 86 0.95 0.22 2.74
C LEU A 86 -0.18 0.79 3.57
N ALA A 87 -0.62 1.98 3.21
CA ALA A 87 -1.59 2.76 3.96
C ALA A 87 -2.78 3.16 3.08
N GLY A 88 -3.88 3.56 3.71
CA GLY A 88 -5.13 3.87 3.01
C GLY A 88 -5.74 5.19 3.44
N ASN A 89 -6.31 5.96 2.53
CA ASN A 89 -7.19 7.06 2.89
C ASN A 89 -8.59 6.50 3.21
N THR A 90 -8.90 6.43 4.50
CA THR A 90 -10.17 5.87 4.99
C THR A 90 -11.16 6.94 5.44
N GLY A 91 -10.77 8.22 5.41
CA GLY A 91 -11.65 9.34 5.72
C GLY A 91 -12.53 9.73 4.53
N THR A 92 -13.24 10.84 4.67
CA THR A 92 -14.13 11.41 3.64
C THR A 92 -13.52 12.58 2.87
N ALA A 93 -12.34 13.05 3.30
CA ALA A 93 -11.60 14.11 2.64
C ALA A 93 -10.37 13.57 1.92
N ALA A 94 -9.97 14.26 0.85
CA ALA A 94 -8.72 13.99 0.16
C ALA A 94 -7.52 14.39 1.03
N ILE A 95 -6.44 13.61 0.96
CA ILE A 95 -5.16 13.95 1.56
C ILE A 95 -4.40 14.83 0.58
N ASP A 96 -4.16 16.09 0.95
CA ASP A 96 -3.17 16.92 0.28
C ASP A 96 -1.77 16.40 0.64
N VAL A 97 -1.08 15.84 -0.35
CA VAL A 97 0.19 15.13 -0.17
C VAL A 97 1.30 16.08 0.24
N ALA A 98 1.33 17.29 -0.33
CA ALA A 98 2.35 18.28 -0.01
C ALA A 98 2.12 18.90 1.38
N ALA A 99 0.87 19.16 1.76
CA ALA A 99 0.56 19.64 3.10
C ALA A 99 0.80 18.57 4.18
N THR A 100 0.57 17.30 3.86
CA THR A 100 0.69 16.18 4.81
C THR A 100 2.13 15.73 5.02
N PHE A 101 2.91 15.60 3.94
CA PHE A 101 4.29 15.10 4.02
C PHE A 101 5.34 16.21 3.93
N GLY A 102 4.92 17.45 3.62
CA GLY A 102 5.76 18.64 3.53
C GLY A 102 6.59 18.71 2.26
N THR A 103 7.10 19.90 1.96
CA THR A 103 8.01 20.17 0.84
C THR A 103 9.36 20.65 1.38
N PRO A 104 10.41 20.83 0.54
CA PRO A 104 11.66 21.40 1.04
C PRO A 104 11.48 22.85 1.52
N ALA A 105 10.57 23.62 0.89
CA ALA A 105 10.24 24.99 1.29
C ALA A 105 9.31 25.08 2.52
N ALA A 106 8.49 24.06 2.77
CA ALA A 106 7.53 24.01 3.89
C ALA A 106 7.55 22.63 4.56
N PRO A 107 8.61 22.30 5.33
CA PRO A 107 8.71 21.00 5.99
C PRO A 107 7.73 20.88 7.16
N VAL A 108 7.08 19.73 7.27
CA VAL A 108 6.27 19.32 8.41
C VAL A 108 7.18 18.72 9.48
N THR A 109 7.21 19.35 10.66
CA THR A 109 8.06 18.95 11.78
C THR A 109 7.77 17.50 12.19
N GLY A 110 8.81 16.67 12.26
CA GLY A 110 8.69 15.25 12.61
C GLY A 110 8.20 14.33 11.49
N VAL A 111 7.84 14.86 10.31
CA VAL A 111 7.32 14.08 9.18
C VAL A 111 8.26 14.15 7.97
N THR A 112 8.53 15.34 7.43
CA THR A 112 9.18 15.51 6.11
C THR A 112 10.53 14.81 6.00
N ALA A 113 11.38 14.92 7.03
CA ALA A 113 12.69 14.28 7.04
C ALA A 113 12.64 12.74 7.14
N ASN A 114 11.49 12.19 7.55
CA ASN A 114 11.29 10.75 7.72
C ASN A 114 10.66 10.08 6.50
N VAL A 115 10.24 10.85 5.49
CA VAL A 115 9.58 10.32 4.28
C VAL A 115 10.51 10.41 3.09
N LEU A 116 10.82 9.26 2.47
CA LEU A 116 11.59 9.21 1.23
C LEU A 116 10.68 9.50 0.03
N THR A 117 9.62 8.71 -0.11
CA THR A 117 8.74 8.74 -1.28
C THR A 117 7.35 8.26 -0.93
N VAL A 118 6.34 8.81 -1.59
CA VAL A 118 4.94 8.38 -1.53
C VAL A 118 4.47 8.02 -2.93
N TRP A 119 3.73 6.92 -3.06
CA TRP A 119 3.29 6.39 -4.34
C TRP A 119 1.82 5.99 -4.32
N LYS A 120 1.12 6.22 -5.42
CA LYS A 120 -0.25 5.77 -5.64
C LYS A 120 -0.38 5.14 -7.02
N TRP A 121 -1.14 4.05 -7.13
CA TRP A 121 -1.52 3.50 -8.43
C TRP A 121 -2.80 4.18 -8.94
N ASP A 122 -2.72 4.83 -10.09
CA ASP A 122 -3.88 5.33 -10.82
C ASP A 122 -4.38 4.21 -11.74
N ALA A 123 -5.46 3.54 -11.32
CA ALA A 123 -6.06 2.45 -12.08
C ALA A 123 -6.66 2.92 -13.41
N ALA A 124 -7.11 4.18 -13.51
CA ALA A 124 -7.72 4.72 -14.72
C ALA A 124 -6.67 4.96 -15.81
N ALA A 125 -5.52 5.50 -15.41
CA ALA A 125 -4.38 5.72 -16.30
C ALA A 125 -3.47 4.50 -16.44
N ALA A 126 -3.68 3.45 -15.62
CA ALA A 126 -2.77 2.33 -15.44
C ALA A 126 -1.31 2.81 -15.21
N GLN A 127 -1.15 3.79 -14.33
CA GLN A 127 0.10 4.51 -14.13
C GLN A 127 0.39 4.75 -12.65
N TRP A 128 1.68 4.72 -12.29
CA TRP A 128 2.13 5.16 -10.98
C TRP A 128 2.16 6.69 -10.87
N LEU A 129 1.64 7.22 -9.75
CA LEU A 129 1.84 8.60 -9.32
C LEU A 129 2.91 8.64 -8.21
N PHE A 130 3.77 9.66 -8.26
CA PHE A 130 4.98 9.77 -7.45
C PHE A 130 5.06 11.11 -6.70
N TYR A 131 5.51 11.05 -5.45
CA TYR A 131 5.85 12.20 -4.64
C TYR A 131 7.14 11.95 -3.83
N ALA A 132 8.01 12.96 -3.72
CA ALA A 132 9.18 12.93 -2.85
C ALA A 132 9.33 14.30 -2.14
N PRO A 133 9.23 14.35 -0.79
CA PRO A 133 9.34 15.62 -0.05
C PRO A 133 10.69 16.32 -0.19
N SER A 134 11.73 15.61 -0.64
CA SER A 134 13.07 16.16 -0.86
C SER A 134 13.21 16.92 -2.19
N LEU A 135 12.20 16.89 -3.06
CA LEU A 135 12.23 17.55 -4.37
C LEU A 135 11.33 18.78 -4.38
N GLU A 136 11.84 19.86 -4.96
CA GLU A 136 11.03 21.03 -5.32
C GLU A 136 10.07 20.70 -6.48
N ALA A 137 8.99 21.46 -6.61
CA ALA A 137 7.89 21.15 -7.54
C ALA A 137 8.35 20.89 -8.99
N ALA A 138 9.25 21.72 -9.52
CA ALA A 138 9.79 21.54 -10.88
C ALA A 138 10.62 20.25 -11.00
N ALA A 139 11.53 20.01 -10.06
CA ALA A 139 12.36 18.81 -10.05
C ALA A 139 11.54 17.52 -9.85
N LEU A 140 10.47 17.60 -9.06
CA LEU A 140 9.52 16.49 -8.88
C LEU A 140 8.80 16.16 -10.19
N ALA A 141 8.30 17.17 -10.90
CA ALA A 141 7.62 16.99 -12.18
C ALA A 141 8.57 16.43 -13.24
N ASP A 142 9.79 16.97 -13.34
CA ASP A 142 10.82 16.48 -14.26
C ASP A 142 11.19 15.03 -13.97
N TYR A 143 11.38 14.69 -12.69
CA TYR A 143 11.68 13.32 -12.29
C TYR A 143 10.53 12.37 -12.66
N ALA A 144 9.30 12.70 -12.28
CA ALA A 144 8.12 11.87 -12.58
C ALA A 144 7.97 11.65 -14.09
N ALA A 145 8.04 12.71 -14.89
CA ALA A 145 7.96 12.64 -16.35
C ALA A 145 9.09 11.80 -16.96
N SER A 146 10.33 11.94 -16.47
CA SER A 146 11.48 11.16 -16.95
C SER A 146 11.34 9.65 -16.73
N LYS A 147 10.44 9.23 -15.82
CA LYS A 147 10.17 7.84 -15.47
C LYS A 147 8.83 7.32 -15.97
N GLY A 148 8.03 8.17 -16.63
CA GLY A 148 6.66 7.82 -17.04
C GLY A 148 5.68 7.73 -15.87
N TYR A 149 5.95 8.45 -14.78
CA TYR A 149 5.04 8.58 -13.65
C TYR A 149 4.25 9.89 -13.75
N GLY A 150 3.09 9.94 -13.10
CA GLY A 150 2.42 11.20 -12.81
C GLY A 150 2.92 11.80 -11.50
N VAL A 151 2.67 13.09 -11.27
CA VAL A 151 2.93 13.72 -9.97
C VAL A 151 1.76 13.41 -9.03
N LEU A 152 2.06 12.88 -7.84
CA LEU A 152 1.07 12.60 -6.81
C LEU A 152 0.81 13.87 -5.98
N ALA A 153 -0.33 14.51 -6.22
CA ALA A 153 -0.75 15.71 -5.47
C ALA A 153 -1.82 15.41 -4.41
N SER A 154 -2.73 14.47 -4.70
CA SER A 154 -3.87 14.11 -3.86
C SER A 154 -4.04 12.60 -3.74
N ILE A 155 -4.49 12.14 -2.57
CA ILE A 155 -4.97 10.79 -2.33
C ILE A 155 -6.43 10.90 -1.87
N GLU A 156 -7.35 10.53 -2.75
CA GLU A 156 -8.79 10.61 -2.55
C GLU A 156 -9.30 9.59 -1.52
N PRO A 157 -10.47 9.83 -0.91
CA PRO A 157 -11.16 8.84 -0.09
C PRO A 157 -11.26 7.48 -0.77
N GLY A 158 -10.87 6.43 -0.04
CA GLY A 158 -10.91 5.05 -0.55
C GLY A 158 -9.68 4.63 -1.35
N GLU A 159 -8.70 5.51 -1.57
CA GLU A 159 -7.46 5.16 -2.24
C GLU A 159 -6.41 4.62 -1.26
N GLY A 160 -5.69 3.59 -1.71
CA GLY A 160 -4.48 3.12 -1.03
C GLY A 160 -3.24 3.86 -1.54
N TYR A 161 -2.17 3.84 -0.75
CA TYR A 161 -0.88 4.41 -1.15
C TYR A 161 0.28 3.71 -0.43
N TRP A 162 1.44 3.76 -1.04
CA TRP A 162 2.69 3.33 -0.44
C TRP A 162 3.46 4.52 0.13
N LEU A 163 4.06 4.32 1.29
CA LEU A 163 5.01 5.26 1.88
C LEU A 163 6.31 4.53 2.21
N ASN A 164 7.42 5.06 1.70
CA ASN A 164 8.76 4.61 2.08
C ASN A 164 9.35 5.58 3.10
N ALA A 165 9.62 5.10 4.30
CA ALA A 165 10.11 5.91 5.41
C ALA A 165 11.60 5.64 5.69
N VAL A 166 12.34 6.69 6.03
CA VAL A 166 13.73 6.57 6.53
C VAL A 166 13.74 6.00 7.95
N ALA A 167 12.86 6.51 8.80
CA ALA A 167 12.73 6.14 10.20
C ALA A 167 11.26 6.01 10.58
N GLY A 168 10.98 5.41 11.74
CA GLY A 168 9.61 5.33 12.24
C GLY A 168 9.11 6.69 12.71
N PHE A 169 7.86 7.03 12.37
CA PHE A 169 7.22 8.28 12.79
C PHE A 169 5.72 8.11 12.84
N SER A 170 5.02 9.04 13.48
CA SER A 170 3.55 9.06 13.53
C SER A 170 3.01 10.36 12.97
N ILE A 171 1.94 10.27 12.18
CA ILE A 171 1.13 11.44 11.81
C ILE A 171 -0.15 11.39 12.63
N GLY A 172 -0.42 12.45 13.41
CA GLY A 172 -1.68 12.64 14.11
C GLY A 172 -2.60 13.62 13.38
N GLY A 173 -3.90 13.54 13.66
CA GLY A 173 -4.90 14.43 13.08
C GLY A 173 -5.72 13.79 11.97
N ASP A 174 -6.79 14.48 11.58
CA ASP A 174 -7.85 14.00 10.70
C ASP A 174 -7.70 14.44 9.22
N PRO A 175 -6.71 13.92 8.48
CA PRO A 175 -6.95 13.68 7.06
C PRO A 175 -7.15 12.18 6.77
N PHE A 176 -7.13 11.34 7.81
CA PHE A 176 -7.08 9.88 7.68
C PHE A 176 -8.34 9.15 8.14
N GLY A 177 -9.31 9.88 8.73
CA GLY A 177 -10.49 9.33 9.37
C GLY A 177 -10.16 8.72 10.74
N SER A 178 -10.98 9.03 11.74
CA SER A 178 -10.95 8.27 13.00
C SER A 178 -11.57 6.88 12.76
N PRO A 179 -10.97 5.77 13.25
CA PRO A 179 -11.65 4.49 13.18
C PRO A 179 -12.99 4.58 13.92
N PRO A 180 -14.11 4.11 13.34
CA PRO A 180 -15.31 3.88 14.14
C PRO A 180 -14.95 2.88 15.25
N ALA A 181 -15.44 3.14 16.47
CA ALA A 181 -15.18 2.27 17.61
C ALA A 181 -15.58 0.81 17.28
N PRO A 182 -14.80 -0.20 17.72
CA PRO A 182 -14.97 -1.61 17.32
C PRO A 182 -16.31 -2.26 17.72
N ALA A 183 -17.20 -1.54 18.42
CA ALA A 183 -18.50 -2.01 18.89
C ALA A 183 -19.70 -1.22 18.32
N ALA A 184 -19.48 -0.13 17.59
CA ALA A 184 -20.58 0.52 16.88
C ALA A 184 -20.76 -0.19 15.54
N GLY A 185 -22.00 -0.50 15.15
CA GLY A 185 -22.32 -0.91 13.79
C GLY A 185 -21.96 0.19 12.77
N PRO A 186 -22.54 0.21 11.56
CA PRO A 186 -22.21 1.18 10.50
C PRO A 186 -22.64 2.64 10.79
N SER A 187 -22.68 3.07 12.06
CA SER A 187 -23.23 4.32 12.55
C SER A 187 -22.15 5.33 12.97
N GLY A 188 -21.12 5.52 12.13
CA GLY A 188 -20.19 6.64 12.22
C GLY A 188 -19.93 7.14 10.81
N GLY A 189 -20.67 8.15 10.37
CA GLY A 189 -20.78 8.60 8.97
C GLY A 189 -19.53 9.21 8.34
N ASP A 190 -18.34 9.03 8.93
CA ASP A 190 -17.12 9.75 8.57
C ASP A 190 -16.07 8.85 7.88
N ALA A 191 -16.41 7.60 7.59
CA ALA A 191 -15.50 6.61 7.00
C ALA A 191 -15.90 6.23 5.56
N PHE A 192 -14.92 6.18 4.65
CA PHE A 192 -15.15 5.73 3.28
C PHE A 192 -15.52 4.24 3.25
N VAL A 193 -16.68 3.92 2.67
CA VAL A 193 -17.13 2.55 2.45
C VAL A 193 -16.80 2.13 1.02
N LEU A 194 -15.90 1.15 0.89
CA LEU A 194 -15.50 0.63 -0.40
C LEU A 194 -16.58 -0.29 -0.95
N THR A 195 -17.04 0.02 -2.15
CA THR A 195 -18.05 -0.79 -2.86
C THR A 195 -17.50 -1.27 -4.18
N ARG A 196 -18.23 -2.20 -4.81
CA ARG A 196 -17.89 -2.70 -6.15
C ARG A 196 -17.83 -1.58 -7.20
N ALA A 197 -18.66 -0.54 -7.07
CA ALA A 197 -18.70 0.58 -8.00
C ALA A 197 -17.43 1.45 -7.98
N ASN A 198 -16.61 1.33 -6.94
CA ASN A 198 -15.34 2.06 -6.85
C ASN A 198 -14.19 1.35 -7.57
N MET A 199 -14.42 0.18 -8.13
CA MET A 199 -13.36 -0.66 -8.71
C MET A 199 -13.29 -0.55 -10.23
N MET A 200 -12.07 -0.56 -10.74
CA MET A 200 -11.77 -0.75 -12.16
C MET A 200 -11.35 -2.19 -12.44
N ARG A 201 -11.39 -2.62 -13.71
CA ARG A 201 -10.79 -3.90 -14.09
C ARG A 201 -9.28 -3.89 -13.85
N GLY A 202 -8.72 -5.04 -13.49
CA GLY A 202 -7.31 -5.17 -13.15
C GLY A 202 -6.98 -4.71 -11.73
N TRP A 203 -5.78 -4.16 -11.56
CA TRP A 203 -5.26 -3.80 -10.24
C TRP A 203 -5.81 -2.47 -9.73
N ASN A 204 -6.31 -2.50 -8.50
CA ASN A 204 -6.78 -1.35 -7.76
C ASN A 204 -6.03 -1.27 -6.43
N LEU A 205 -5.51 -0.09 -6.09
CA LEU A 205 -4.90 0.19 -4.80
C LEU A 205 -5.87 1.02 -3.97
N VAL A 206 -6.45 0.41 -2.95
CA VAL A 206 -7.67 0.90 -2.31
C VAL A 206 -7.59 0.84 -0.78
N ALA A 207 -8.59 1.44 -0.14
CA ALA A 207 -8.79 1.47 1.29
C ALA A 207 -10.29 1.45 1.62
N THR A 208 -10.63 1.04 2.83
CA THR A 208 -11.98 1.19 3.38
C THR A 208 -11.88 1.52 4.87
N GLY A 209 -12.73 2.40 5.37
CA GLY A 209 -12.76 2.71 6.80
C GLY A 209 -13.53 1.70 7.65
N MET A 210 -14.31 0.79 7.03
CA MET A 210 -15.03 -0.25 7.74
C MET A 210 -14.12 -1.43 8.09
N ALA A 211 -14.09 -1.80 9.38
CA ALA A 211 -13.28 -2.91 9.86
C ALA A 211 -13.88 -4.27 9.42
N MET A 212 -13.30 -4.90 8.41
CA MET A 212 -13.84 -6.13 7.83
C MET A 212 -12.76 -7.15 7.44
N HIS A 213 -13.13 -8.43 7.37
CA HIS A 213 -12.25 -9.45 6.78
C HIS A 213 -12.43 -9.49 5.24
N PRO A 214 -11.43 -9.96 4.48
CA PRO A 214 -11.56 -10.10 3.03
C PRO A 214 -12.76 -10.95 2.59
N ARG A 215 -13.14 -11.99 3.35
CA ARG A 215 -14.36 -12.78 3.10
C ARG A 215 -15.65 -11.96 3.23
N GLN A 216 -15.67 -10.99 4.13
CA GLN A 216 -16.82 -10.08 4.26
C GLN A 216 -16.87 -9.12 3.08
N LEU A 217 -15.74 -8.52 2.68
CA LEU A 217 -15.66 -7.69 1.46
C LEU A 217 -16.14 -8.46 0.22
N LYS A 218 -15.75 -9.73 0.10
CA LYS A 218 -16.22 -10.64 -0.95
C LYS A 218 -17.76 -10.69 -0.96
N ALA A 219 -18.39 -10.95 0.19
CA ALA A 219 -19.84 -11.03 0.31
C ALA A 219 -20.53 -9.69 -0.03
N ASP A 220 -19.95 -8.56 0.41
CA ASP A 220 -20.47 -7.23 0.10
C ASP A 220 -20.45 -6.95 -1.41
N PHE A 221 -19.39 -7.36 -2.11
CA PHE A 221 -19.28 -7.26 -3.57
C PHE A 221 -20.29 -8.15 -4.29
N ASP A 222 -20.61 -9.33 -3.75
CA ASP A 222 -21.62 -10.23 -4.32
C ASP A 222 -23.05 -9.70 -4.11
N SER A 223 -23.29 -8.94 -3.03
CA SER A 223 -24.61 -8.37 -2.71
C SER A 223 -24.98 -7.13 -3.54
N THR A 224 -24.00 -6.50 -4.19
CA THR A 224 -24.21 -5.32 -5.03
C THR A 224 -24.51 -5.78 -6.47
N PRO A 225 -25.72 -5.56 -7.02
CA PRO A 225 -26.03 -5.97 -8.39
C PRO A 225 -25.05 -5.33 -9.39
N PRO A 226 -24.48 -6.11 -10.33
CA PRO A 226 -23.65 -5.53 -11.38
C PRO A 226 -24.50 -4.62 -12.27
N ALA A 227 -23.85 -3.69 -12.98
CA ALA A 227 -24.52 -2.89 -13.99
C ALA A 227 -25.15 -3.81 -15.06
N ALA A 228 -26.26 -3.38 -15.67
CA ALA A 228 -26.96 -4.18 -16.68
C ALA A 228 -26.00 -4.59 -17.81
N GLY A 229 -25.78 -5.90 -17.98
CA GLY A 229 -24.86 -6.46 -18.97
C GLY A 229 -23.49 -6.92 -18.43
N GLU A 230 -23.20 -6.72 -17.15
CA GLU A 230 -21.97 -7.22 -16.52
C GLU A 230 -22.20 -8.53 -15.75
N ALA A 231 -21.27 -9.48 -15.89
CA ALA A 231 -21.28 -10.70 -15.10
C ALA A 231 -20.89 -10.40 -13.64
N THR A 232 -21.57 -11.02 -12.67
CA THR A 232 -21.12 -11.07 -11.28
C THR A 232 -19.79 -11.80 -11.23
N GLN A 233 -18.69 -11.07 -11.12
CA GLN A 233 -17.39 -11.67 -10.84
C GLN A 233 -16.76 -10.96 -9.66
N ASN A 234 -16.53 -11.70 -8.58
CA ASN A 234 -15.79 -11.20 -7.43
C ASN A 234 -14.34 -10.86 -7.81
N PHE A 235 -13.59 -10.24 -6.91
CA PHE A 235 -12.17 -9.99 -7.16
C PHE A 235 -11.39 -11.31 -7.24
N GLN A 236 -10.31 -11.33 -8.01
CA GLN A 236 -9.44 -12.49 -8.20
C GLN A 236 -8.54 -12.72 -6.98
N SER A 237 -7.94 -11.65 -6.46
CA SER A 237 -7.09 -11.70 -5.27
C SER A 237 -7.05 -10.36 -4.54
N LEU A 238 -6.73 -10.41 -3.26
CA LEU A 238 -6.56 -9.29 -2.36
C LEU A 238 -5.25 -9.44 -1.58
N TRP A 239 -4.51 -8.35 -1.47
CA TRP A 239 -3.20 -8.33 -0.84
C TRP A 239 -3.05 -7.13 0.10
N ALA A 240 -2.53 -7.36 1.30
CA ALA A 240 -2.17 -6.28 2.22
C ALA A 240 -0.75 -6.50 2.73
N TRP A 241 0.00 -5.42 2.92
CA TRP A 241 1.38 -5.49 3.37
C TRP A 241 1.48 -5.36 4.88
N ASP A 242 2.34 -6.19 5.48
CA ASP A 242 2.75 -6.07 6.87
C ASP A 242 4.19 -5.54 6.93
N SER A 243 4.35 -4.28 7.34
CA SER A 243 5.67 -3.65 7.44
C SER A 243 6.50 -4.15 8.62
N GLU A 244 5.87 -4.77 9.63
CA GLU A 244 6.57 -5.34 10.78
C GLU A 244 7.13 -6.72 10.47
N ALA A 245 6.29 -7.58 9.87
CA ALA A 245 6.68 -8.90 9.43
C ALA A 245 7.43 -8.89 8.08
N ASN A 246 7.43 -7.76 7.36
CA ASN A 246 7.97 -7.62 6.00
C ASN A 246 7.40 -8.69 5.05
N ARG A 247 6.08 -8.94 5.15
CA ARG A 247 5.38 -10.04 4.47
C ARG A 247 4.00 -9.61 4.00
N TRP A 248 3.53 -10.29 2.96
CA TRP A 248 2.21 -10.10 2.39
C TRP A 248 1.15 -10.92 3.10
N TYR A 249 0.04 -10.30 3.49
CA TYR A 249 -1.24 -10.98 3.66
C TYR A 249 -1.87 -11.26 2.30
N PHE A 250 -2.49 -12.42 2.15
CA PHE A 250 -3.12 -12.85 0.91
C PHE A 250 -4.52 -13.41 1.13
N TYR A 251 -5.42 -13.11 0.20
CA TYR A 251 -6.74 -13.73 0.10
C TYR A 251 -7.17 -13.82 -1.36
N ALA A 252 -7.81 -14.93 -1.74
CA ALA A 252 -8.37 -15.14 -3.07
C ALA A 252 -9.69 -15.94 -2.98
N PRO A 253 -10.83 -15.40 -3.45
CA PRO A 253 -12.12 -16.08 -3.37
C PRO A 253 -12.12 -17.50 -3.96
N SER A 254 -11.35 -17.74 -5.02
CA SER A 254 -11.26 -19.07 -5.67
C SER A 254 -10.63 -20.16 -4.80
N LEU A 255 -9.90 -19.78 -3.75
CA LEU A 255 -9.28 -20.72 -2.80
C LEU A 255 -10.05 -20.78 -1.47
N ASP A 256 -11.03 -19.91 -1.26
CA ASP A 256 -11.84 -19.82 -0.04
C ASP A 256 -13.10 -20.71 -0.15
N THR A 257 -12.91 -22.00 -0.42
CA THR A 257 -13.97 -22.99 -0.67
C THR A 257 -14.38 -23.78 0.58
N GLY A 258 -13.88 -23.41 1.77
CA GLY A 258 -14.12 -24.10 3.04
C GLY A 258 -13.16 -25.26 3.35
N GLY A 259 -12.22 -25.56 2.44
CA GLY A 259 -11.16 -26.57 2.62
C GLY A 259 -9.83 -25.98 3.12
N SER A 260 -8.73 -26.68 2.80
CA SER A 260 -7.35 -26.32 3.22
C SER A 260 -6.53 -25.61 2.14
N GLU A 261 -7.09 -25.42 0.94
CA GLU A 261 -6.45 -24.92 -0.27
C GLU A 261 -5.81 -23.55 -0.05
N MET A 262 -6.57 -22.60 0.53
CA MET A 262 -6.06 -21.27 0.89
C MET A 262 -4.84 -21.36 1.81
N MET A 263 -4.93 -22.15 2.89
CA MET A 263 -3.87 -22.27 3.88
C MET A 263 -2.63 -22.97 3.31
N ASN A 264 -2.82 -23.98 2.47
CA ASN A 264 -1.72 -24.66 1.77
C ASN A 264 -1.00 -23.68 0.84
N TYR A 265 -1.75 -22.87 0.09
CA TYR A 265 -1.18 -21.83 -0.77
C TYR A 265 -0.40 -20.81 0.05
N ILE A 266 -1.01 -20.20 1.06
CA ILE A 266 -0.38 -19.20 1.95
C ILE A 266 0.92 -19.74 2.55
N ARG A 267 0.93 -20.97 3.08
CA ARG A 267 2.13 -21.59 3.66
C ARG A 267 3.20 -21.85 2.61
N SER A 268 2.83 -22.37 1.44
CA SER A 268 3.78 -22.67 0.36
C SER A 268 4.50 -21.42 -0.16
N GLN A 269 3.83 -20.27 -0.13
CA GLN A 269 4.36 -18.99 -0.59
C GLN A 269 4.98 -18.15 0.54
N GLY A 270 4.85 -18.56 1.80
CA GLY A 270 5.30 -17.77 2.94
C GLY A 270 4.48 -16.49 3.17
N TYR A 271 3.22 -16.44 2.76
CA TYR A 271 2.31 -15.33 3.05
C TYR A 271 1.76 -15.41 4.48
N LEU A 272 1.14 -14.32 4.91
CA LEU A 272 0.35 -14.23 6.13
C LEU A 272 -1.12 -14.48 5.80
N ASP A 273 -1.85 -15.08 6.73
CA ASP A 273 -3.28 -15.31 6.61
C ASP A 273 -4.06 -14.25 7.40
N PHE A 274 -5.09 -13.68 6.79
CA PHE A 274 -5.92 -12.66 7.44
C PHE A 274 -6.68 -13.22 8.64
N SER A 275 -7.13 -14.48 8.59
CA SER A 275 -8.02 -15.05 9.61
C SER A 275 -7.28 -15.41 10.89
N SER A 276 -6.19 -16.18 10.78
CA SER A 276 -5.37 -16.64 11.90
C SER A 276 -4.65 -15.51 12.62
N MET A 277 -4.31 -14.43 11.92
CA MET A 277 -3.69 -13.23 12.50
C MET A 277 -4.72 -12.20 12.96
N ASN A 278 -6.02 -12.48 12.80
CA ASN A 278 -7.13 -11.54 13.04
C ASN A 278 -6.90 -10.17 12.35
N LYS A 279 -6.24 -10.17 11.19
CA LYS A 279 -6.00 -8.98 10.40
C LYS A 279 -7.30 -8.59 9.72
N ARG A 280 -7.70 -7.33 9.92
CA ARG A 280 -8.84 -6.71 9.25
C ARG A 280 -8.36 -5.66 8.27
N LEU A 281 -9.10 -5.53 7.18
CA LEU A 281 -9.17 -4.29 6.41
C LEU A 281 -9.84 -3.24 7.30
N GLY A 282 -9.67 -1.95 7.00
CA GLY A 282 -10.27 -0.90 7.81
C GLY A 282 -9.36 0.31 7.93
N ALA A 283 -9.63 1.11 8.96
CA ALA A 283 -8.97 2.39 9.22
C ALA A 283 -7.45 2.36 8.97
N GLY A 284 -7.03 3.19 8.02
CA GLY A 284 -5.65 3.38 7.59
C GLY A 284 -4.95 2.22 6.89
N VAL A 285 -5.62 1.08 6.67
CA VAL A 285 -5.07 -0.05 5.92
C VAL A 285 -5.30 0.17 4.44
N GLY A 286 -4.20 0.30 3.69
CA GLY A 286 -4.22 0.18 2.23
C GLY A 286 -4.11 -1.29 1.82
N PHE A 287 -4.72 -1.65 0.70
CA PHE A 287 -4.63 -3.00 0.15
C PHE A 287 -4.86 -2.99 -1.36
N TRP A 288 -4.32 -4.02 -2.01
CA TRP A 288 -4.53 -4.27 -3.42
C TRP A 288 -5.69 -5.20 -3.66
N VAL A 289 -6.45 -4.93 -4.71
CA VAL A 289 -7.51 -5.81 -5.22
C VAL A 289 -7.30 -5.99 -6.73
N ASN A 290 -7.20 -7.23 -7.18
CA ASN A 290 -7.18 -7.55 -8.61
C ASN A 290 -8.58 -7.96 -9.08
N MET A 291 -9.09 -7.27 -10.09
CA MET A 291 -10.44 -7.37 -10.58
C MET A 291 -10.44 -7.99 -11.99
N PRO A 292 -11.39 -8.87 -12.32
CA PRO A 292 -11.51 -9.49 -13.64
C PRO A 292 -11.95 -8.52 -14.75
#